data_AF-A0A6G3XVC9-F1
#
_entry.id   AF-A0A6G3XVC9-F1
#
_cell.length_a   1.000
_cell.length_b   1.000
_cell.length_c   1.000
_cell.angle_alpha   90.00
_cell.angle_beta   90.00
_cell.angle_gamma   90.00
#
_symmetry.space_group_name_H-M   'P 1'
#
loop_
_entity.id
_entity.type
_entity.pdbx_description
1 polymer ?
#
loop_
_entity_poly.entity_id
_entity_poly.type
_entity_poly.pdbx_seq_one_letter_code
_entity_poly.pdbx_strand_id
1 'polypeptide(L)'
;MSRAALLVLADGRFPAGGHAHSGGAEAAVKAGRISGAASLGEFCRGRLHTAGLTAAGLSAAAALGIDPVALDRAADARTPSPAL
;
A
#
# COMPACT_ATOMS: atom_id res chain seq x y z
N MET A 1 4.43 20.93 -5.23
CA MET A 1 4.96 20.05 -6.30
C MET A 1 4.28 20.36 -7.61
N SER A 2 4.96 20.18 -8.75
CA SER A 2 4.31 20.31 -10.07
C SER A 2 3.42 19.09 -10.34
N ARG A 3 2.37 19.26 -11.18
CA ARG A 3 1.50 18.14 -11.60
C ARG A 3 2.27 17.02 -12.29
N ALA A 4 3.29 17.37 -13.08
CA ALA A 4 4.14 16.39 -13.75
C ALA A 4 4.88 15.49 -12.74
N ALA A 5 5.41 16.07 -11.65
CA ALA A 5 6.07 15.29 -10.61
C ALA A 5 5.12 14.30 -9.92
N LEU A 6 3.86 14.71 -9.67
CA LEU A 6 2.86 13.82 -9.10
C LEU A 6 2.50 12.65 -10.03
N LEU A 7 2.44 12.90 -11.35
CA LEU A 7 2.18 11.84 -12.33
C LEU A 7 3.34 10.83 -12.41
N VAL A 8 4.59 11.31 -12.33
CA VAL A 8 5.76 10.41 -12.29
C VAL A 8 5.75 9.55 -11.02
N LEU A 9 5.39 10.12 -9.87
CA LEU A 9 5.28 9.36 -8.60
C LEU A 9 4.18 8.29 -8.63
N ALA A 10 3.07 8.54 -9.35
CA ALA A 10 1.96 7.61 -9.48
C ALA A 10 2.14 6.57 -10.59
N ASP A 11 3.22 6.65 -11.39
CA ASP A 11 3.46 5.76 -12.51
C ASP A 11 3.89 4.37 -12.03
N GLY A 12 3.23 3.32 -12.55
CA GLY A 12 3.60 1.93 -12.26
C GLY A 12 4.98 1.50 -12.80
N ARG A 13 5.68 2.36 -13.54
CA ARG A 13 7.06 2.14 -13.95
C ARG A 13 8.06 2.84 -13.04
N PHE A 14 7.59 3.60 -12.05
CA PHE A 14 8.46 4.26 -11.09
C PHE A 14 9.27 3.20 -10.32
N PRO A 15 10.61 3.28 -10.31
CA PRO A 15 11.49 2.21 -9.83
C PRO A 15 11.61 2.19 -8.29
N ALA A 16 10.47 2.22 -7.59
CA ALA A 16 10.39 2.15 -6.13
C ALA A 16 10.24 0.72 -5.60
N GLY A 17 10.21 -0.31 -6.46
CA GLY A 17 10.11 -1.71 -6.05
C GLY A 17 8.71 -2.18 -5.59
N GLY A 18 7.71 -1.29 -5.52
CA GLY A 18 6.37 -1.63 -5.00
C GLY A 18 5.62 -2.73 -5.75
N HIS A 19 5.93 -2.95 -7.04
CA HIS A 19 5.34 -4.00 -7.87
C HIS A 19 5.74 -5.42 -7.45
N ALA A 20 6.78 -5.57 -6.63
CA ALA A 20 7.24 -6.86 -6.14
C ALA A 20 6.31 -7.46 -5.05
N HIS A 21 5.40 -6.66 -4.48
CA HIS A 21 4.51 -7.11 -3.41
C HIS A 21 3.07 -7.25 -3.90
N SER A 22 2.57 -8.49 -4.01
CA SER A 22 1.16 -8.77 -4.33
C SER A 22 0.17 -8.24 -3.27
N GLY A 23 0.68 -7.85 -2.09
CA GLY A 23 -0.08 -7.34 -0.95
C GLY A 23 -1.24 -8.27 -0.56
N GLY A 24 -0.94 -9.57 -0.49
CA GLY A 24 -1.85 -10.63 -0.09
C GLY A 24 -2.78 -11.16 -1.19
N ALA A 25 -2.77 -10.57 -2.38
CA ALA A 25 -3.64 -11.01 -3.48
C ALA A 25 -3.34 -12.45 -3.92
N GLU A 26 -2.05 -12.83 -4.03
CA GLU A 26 -1.65 -14.19 -4.40
C GLU A 26 -2.14 -15.23 -3.39
N ALA A 27 -2.01 -14.95 -2.10
CA ALA A 27 -2.51 -15.83 -1.04
C ALA A 27 -4.04 -15.93 -1.08
N ALA A 28 -4.74 -14.83 -1.33
CA ALA A 28 -6.19 -14.80 -1.44
C ALA A 28 -6.71 -15.57 -2.68
N VAL A 29 -5.98 -15.56 -3.80
CA VAL A 29 -6.24 -16.42 -4.96
C VAL A 29 -6.04 -17.88 -4.61
N LYS A 30 -4.90 -18.25 -4.00
CA LYS A 30 -4.61 -19.63 -3.57
C LYS A 30 -5.67 -20.17 -2.60
N ALA A 31 -6.24 -19.30 -1.76
CA ALA A 31 -7.31 -19.64 -0.82
C ALA A 31 -8.73 -19.63 -1.44
N GLY A 32 -8.86 -19.40 -2.75
CA GLY A 32 -10.17 -19.37 -3.45
C GLY A 32 -11.05 -18.16 -3.13
N ARG A 33 -10.53 -17.14 -2.44
CA ARG A 33 -11.28 -15.92 -2.07
C ARG A 33 -11.35 -14.91 -3.21
N ILE A 34 -10.33 -14.90 -4.08
CA ILE A 34 -10.33 -14.15 -5.35
C ILE A 34 -10.42 -15.17 -6.48
N SER A 35 -11.50 -15.08 -7.24
CA SER A 35 -11.86 -16.00 -8.34
C SER A 35 -12.15 -15.28 -9.66
N GLY A 36 -12.16 -13.95 -9.66
CA GLY A 36 -12.43 -13.13 -10.84
C GLY A 36 -12.44 -11.64 -10.51
N ALA A 37 -12.80 -10.82 -11.51
CA ALA A 37 -12.73 -9.36 -11.40
C ALA A 37 -13.63 -8.80 -10.27
N ALA A 38 -14.82 -9.36 -10.07
CA ALA A 38 -15.73 -8.91 -9.01
C ALA A 38 -15.13 -9.16 -7.61
N SER A 39 -14.66 -10.38 -7.34
CA SER A 39 -14.05 -10.72 -6.05
C SER A 39 -12.70 -10.03 -5.83
N LEU A 40 -11.95 -9.75 -6.89
CA LEU A 40 -10.78 -8.86 -6.83
C LEU A 40 -11.17 -7.43 -6.43
N GLY A 41 -12.26 -6.89 -6.99
CA GLY A 41 -12.78 -5.58 -6.62
C GLY A 41 -13.15 -5.49 -5.14
N GLU A 42 -13.83 -6.52 -4.61
CA GLU A 42 -14.13 -6.64 -3.18
C GLU A 42 -12.87 -6.71 -2.31
N PHE A 43 -11.88 -7.51 -2.73
CA PHE A 43 -10.58 -7.61 -2.05
C PHE A 43 -9.86 -6.25 -2.01
N CYS A 44 -9.79 -5.55 -3.15
CA CYS A 44 -9.19 -4.22 -3.25
C CYS A 44 -9.89 -3.21 -2.33
N ARG A 45 -11.22 -3.23 -2.25
CA ARG A 45 -11.96 -2.33 -1.35
C ARG A 45 -11.68 -2.64 0.12
N GLY A 46 -11.68 -3.92 0.49
CA GLY A 46 -11.29 -4.34 1.85
C GLY A 46 -9.87 -3.89 2.22
N ARG A 47 -8.94 -3.96 1.25
CA ARG A 47 -7.58 -3.43 1.42
C ARG A 47 -7.51 -1.93 1.63
N LEU A 48 -8.32 -1.14 0.92
CA LEU A 48 -8.37 0.31 1.11
C LEU A 48 -8.77 0.68 2.54
N HIS A 49 -9.69 -0.08 3.15
CA HIS A 49 -10.14 0.16 4.52
C HIS A 49 -9.18 -0.36 5.61
N THR A 50 -8.12 -1.08 5.25
CA THR A 50 -7.17 -1.68 6.21
C THR A 50 -5.77 -1.13 5.99
N ALA A 51 -4.88 -1.89 5.33
CA ALA A 51 -3.50 -1.45 5.08
C ALA A 51 -3.43 -0.15 4.25
N GLY A 52 -4.38 0.06 3.33
CA GLY A 52 -4.50 1.30 2.57
C GLY A 52 -4.77 2.52 3.45
N LEU A 53 -5.65 2.38 4.45
CA LEU A 53 -5.97 3.46 5.39
C LEU A 53 -4.74 3.82 6.25
N THR A 54 -4.00 2.82 6.72
CA THR A 54 -2.75 3.03 7.46
C THR A 54 -1.71 3.78 6.62
N ALA A 55 -1.46 3.33 5.38
CA ALA A 55 -0.51 3.96 4.47
C ALA A 55 -0.92 5.41 4.13
N ALA A 56 -2.22 5.67 3.93
CA ALA A 56 -2.74 7.01 3.69
C ALA A 56 -2.52 7.94 4.90
N GLY A 57 -2.79 7.45 6.12
CA GLY A 57 -2.53 8.20 7.35
C GLY A 57 -1.06 8.56 7.54
N LEU A 58 -0.14 7.62 7.29
CA LEU A 58 1.30 7.86 7.35
C LEU A 58 1.75 8.87 6.29
N SER A 59 1.23 8.76 5.07
CA SER A 59 1.52 9.68 3.98
C SER A 59 1.02 11.10 4.28
N ALA A 60 -0.17 11.24 4.88
CA ALA A 60 -0.70 12.52 5.33
C ALA A 60 0.16 13.13 6.45
N ALA A 61 0.59 12.32 7.42
CA ALA A 61 1.48 12.76 8.50
C ALA A 61 2.86 13.21 7.96
N ALA A 62 3.42 12.49 6.98
CA ALA A 62 4.65 12.89 6.30
C ALA A 62 4.49 14.25 5.59
N ALA A 63 3.37 14.46 4.89
CA ALA A 63 3.06 15.72 4.23
C ALA A 63 2.91 16.89 5.21
N LEU A 64 2.52 16.62 6.46
CA LEU A 64 2.45 17.60 7.55
C LEU A 64 3.80 17.82 8.26
N GLY A 65 4.88 17.16 7.82
CA GLY A 65 6.23 17.36 8.34
C GLY A 65 6.56 16.57 9.60
N ILE A 66 5.82 15.49 9.90
CA ILE A 66 6.18 14.58 10.99
C ILE A 66 7.49 13.86 10.64
N ASP A 67 8.33 13.65 11.65
CA ASP A 67 9.64 12.99 11.53
C ASP A 67 9.53 11.63 10.82
N PRO A 68 10.23 11.43 9.68
CA PRO A 68 10.22 10.17 8.96
C PRO A 68 10.62 8.96 9.79
N VAL A 69 11.55 9.11 10.75
CA VAL A 69 11.98 7.98 11.59
C VAL A 69 10.86 7.55 12.55
N ALA A 70 10.12 8.51 13.10
CA ALA A 70 8.92 8.22 13.88
C ALA A 70 7.82 7.56 13.03
N LEU A 71 7.66 7.99 11.77
CA LEU A 71 6.69 7.40 10.83
C LEU A 71 7.06 5.96 10.43
N ASP A 72 8.35 5.68 10.25
CA ASP A 72 8.85 4.34 9.92
C ASP A 72 8.55 3.34 11.05
N ARG A 73 8.88 3.68 12.30
CA ARG A 73 8.49 2.89 13.48
C ARG A 73 6.98 2.70 13.60
N ALA A 74 6.23 3.75 13.25
CA ALA A 74 4.78 3.72 13.22
C ALA A 74 4.22 2.80 12.12
N ALA A 75 4.93 2.65 11.00
CA ALA A 75 4.60 1.71 9.93
C ALA A 75 4.87 0.27 10.37
N ASP A 76 6.04 0.00 10.96
CA ASP A 76 6.43 -1.31 11.49
C ASP A 76 5.43 -1.82 12.53
N ALA A 77 5.07 -0.98 13.50
CA ALA A 77 4.15 -1.34 14.56
C ALA A 77 2.73 -1.71 14.05
N ARG A 78 2.34 -1.20 12.87
CA ARG A 78 1.01 -1.41 12.27
C ARG A 78 1.02 -2.41 11.11
N THR A 79 2.20 -2.84 10.67
CA THR A 79 2.38 -3.82 9.60
C THR A 79 3.23 -4.99 10.10
N PRO A 80 2.74 -5.76 11.09
CA PRO A 80 3.47 -6.87 11.66
C PRO A 80 3.46 -8.05 10.68
N SER A 81 4.30 -7.99 9.65
CA SER A 81 4.61 -9.10 8.77
C SER A 81 6.10 -9.40 8.84
N PRO A 82 6.51 -10.67 8.85
CA PRO A 82 7.92 -11.03 8.68
C PRO A 82 8.47 -10.40 7.39
N ALA A 83 9.72 -9.94 7.42
CA ALA A 83 10.43 -9.60 6.19
C ALA A 83 10.47 -10.85 5.28
N LEU A 84 10.14 -10.67 4.00
CA LEU A 84 10.17 -11.72 2.97
C LEU A 84 11.60 -12.01 2.51
#